data_AF-Q024K2-F1
#
_entry.id   AF-Q024K2-F1
#
_cell.length_a   1.000
_cell.length_b   1.000
_cell.length_c   1.000
_cell.angle_alpha   90.00
_cell.angle_beta   90.00
_cell.angle_gamma   90.00
#
_symmetry.space_group_name_H-M   'P 1'
#
loop_
_entity.id
_entity.type
_entity.pdbx_description
1 polymer ?
#
loop_
_entity_poly.entity_id
_entity_poly.type
_entity_poly.pdbx_seq_one_letter_code
_entity_poly.pdbx_strand_id
1 'polypeptide(L)'
;MILIKYRNGLVLQGIVLSFGDQLMRVAVKDTDDAAEFRMINGVWVSEDCEIVRLEFAAQGSAFEIGDDFLDAVLSAEASAQPVRVM
;
A
#
# COMPACT_ATOMS: atom_id res chain seq x y z
N MET A 1 -1.94 -8.54 5.90
CA MET A 1 -2.72 -7.64 6.78
C MET A 1 -1.80 -6.57 7.32
N ILE A 2 -2.21 -5.30 7.32
CA ILE A 2 -1.38 -4.17 7.74
C ILE A 2 -1.91 -3.53 9.03
N LEU A 3 -0.99 -3.07 9.88
CA LEU A 3 -1.27 -2.25 11.04
C LEU A 3 -0.76 -0.83 10.78
N ILE A 4 -1.63 0.16 10.92
CA ILE A 4 -1.34 1.58 10.81
C ILE A 4 -1.28 2.15 12.22
N LYS A 5 -0.09 2.57 12.66
CA LYS A 5 0.14 3.07 14.01
C LYS A 5 0.35 4.58 13.98
N TYR A 6 -0.55 5.31 14.62
CA TYR A 6 -0.47 6.75 14.81
C TYR A 6 0.37 7.10 16.04
N ARG A 7 0.91 8.32 16.08
CA ARG A 7 1.72 8.80 17.21
C ARG A 7 0.94 8.94 18.51
N ASN A 8 -0.36 9.20 18.42
CA ASN A 8 -1.27 9.29 19.56
C ASN A 8 -1.58 7.92 20.21
N GLY A 9 -1.05 6.83 19.66
CA GLY A 9 -1.27 5.46 20.14
C GLY A 9 -2.44 4.74 19.48
N LEU A 10 -3.21 5.39 18.60
CA LEU A 10 -4.24 4.74 17.79
C LEU A 10 -3.60 3.74 16.84
N VAL A 11 -4.18 2.54 16.78
CA VAL A 11 -3.76 1.48 15.87
C VAL A 11 -4.96 1.06 15.04
N LEU A 12 -4.86 1.24 13.72
CA LEU A 12 -5.85 0.78 12.77
C LEU A 12 -5.33 -0.46 12.06
N GLN A 13 -6.27 -1.31 11.64
CA GLN A 13 -5.99 -2.55 10.91
C GLN A 13 -6.59 -2.43 9.51
N GLY A 14 -5.90 -2.94 8.52
CA GLY A 14 -6.41 -2.91 7.15
C GLY A 14 -5.79 -3.92 6.20
N ILE A 15 -6.22 -3.83 4.94
CA ILE A 15 -5.70 -4.58 3.81
C ILE A 15 -5.21 -3.58 2.77
N VAL A 16 -3.98 -3.75 2.29
CA VAL A 16 -3.42 -2.91 1.24
C VAL A 16 -4.14 -3.21 -0.07
N LEU A 17 -4.71 -2.17 -0.69
CA LEU A 17 -5.41 -2.25 -1.97
C LEU A 17 -4.45 -1.97 -3.14
N SER A 18 -3.55 -1.00 -2.95
CA SER A 18 -2.51 -0.65 -3.92
C SER A 18 -1.29 -0.11 -3.21
N PHE A 19 -0.11 -0.40 -3.74
CA PHE A 19 1.16 0.10 -3.25
C PHE A 19 2.05 0.52 -4.42
N GLY A 20 2.26 1.82 -4.59
CA GLY A 20 3.15 2.40 -5.59
C GLY A 20 4.26 3.22 -4.93
N ASP A 21 5.11 3.85 -5.76
CA ASP A 21 6.36 4.49 -5.35
C ASP A 21 6.28 5.34 -4.09
N GLN A 22 5.22 6.15 -3.96
CA GLN A 22 5.03 7.05 -2.82
C GLN A 22 3.60 7.13 -2.32
N LEU A 23 2.75 6.19 -2.73
CA LEU A 23 1.33 6.17 -2.38
C LEU A 23 0.91 4.74 -2.01
N MET A 24 0.24 4.60 -0.88
CA MET A 24 -0.39 3.37 -0.45
C MET A 24 -1.87 3.63 -0.19
N ARG A 25 -2.74 2.77 -0.72
CA ARG A 25 -4.18 2.78 -0.43
C ARG A 25 -4.52 1.56 0.41
N VAL A 26 -5.26 1.76 1.50
CA VAL A 26 -5.58 0.71 2.47
C VAL A 26 -7.08 0.71 2.74
N ALA A 27 -7.74 -0.43 2.55
CA ALA A 27 -9.07 -0.65 3.11
C ALA A 27 -8.91 -0.84 4.63
N VAL A 28 -9.32 0.17 5.38
CA VAL A 28 -9.27 0.14 6.84
C VAL A 28 -10.50 -0.62 7.35
N LYS A 29 -10.31 -1.40 8.41
CA LYS A 29 -11.39 -2.17 9.03
C LYS A 29 -12.46 -1.22 9.58
N ASP A 30 -13.72 -1.56 9.37
CA ASP A 30 -14.89 -0.83 9.88
C ASP A 30 -15.00 0.61 9.30
N THR A 31 -14.42 0.85 8.13
CA THR A 31 -14.57 2.09 7.36
C THR A 31 -15.10 1.81 5.95
N ASP A 32 -15.87 2.75 5.40
CA ASP A 32 -16.49 2.59 4.07
C ASP A 32 -15.58 3.01 2.91
N ASP A 33 -14.54 3.81 3.18
CA ASP A 33 -13.59 4.29 2.16
C ASP A 33 -12.16 3.76 2.41
N ALA A 34 -11.33 3.83 1.37
CA ALA A 34 -9.92 3.52 1.43
C ALA A 34 -9.12 4.71 1.96
N ALA A 35 -8.27 4.47 2.97
CA ALA A 35 -7.33 5.46 3.46
C ALA A 35 -6.11 5.56 2.55
N GLU A 36 -5.65 6.77 2.28
CA GLU A 36 -4.41 7.04 1.53
C GLU A 36 -3.24 7.40 2.46
N PHE A 37 -2.07 6.87 2.15
CA PHE A 37 -0.82 7.19 2.83
C PHE A 37 0.23 7.58 1.81
N ARG A 38 0.93 8.69 2.06
CA ARG A 38 1.98 9.20 1.17
C ARG A 38 3.36 9.11 1.81
N MET A 39 4.35 8.74 1.01
CA MET A 39 5.75 8.73 1.41
C MET A 39 6.36 10.11 1.17
N ILE A 40 6.61 10.85 2.24
CA ILE A 40 7.17 12.20 2.19
C ILE A 40 8.46 12.18 2.99
N ASN A 41 9.60 12.47 2.35
CA ASN A 41 10.92 12.52 3.00
C ASN A 41 11.26 11.27 3.84
N GLY A 42 10.88 10.08 3.38
CA GLY A 42 11.17 8.83 4.07
C GLY A 42 10.22 8.48 5.22
N VAL A 43 9.13 9.23 5.43
CA VAL A 43 8.07 8.90 6.39
C VAL A 43 6.72 8.75 5.72
N TRP A 44 5.90 7.83 6.23
CA TRP A 44 4.50 7.68 5.82
C TRP A 44 3.62 8.71 6.51
N VAL A 45 2.78 9.39 5.75
CA VAL A 45 1.88 10.45 6.19
C VAL A 45 0.45 10.11 5.78
N SER A 46 -0.51 10.19 6.70
CA SER A 46 -1.94 10.00 6.43
C SER A 46 -2.56 11.20 5.70
N GLU A 47 -3.81 11.05 5.25
CA GLU A 47 -4.62 12.13 4.67
C GLU A 47 -4.78 13.34 5.61
N ASP A 48 -4.81 13.09 6.92
CA ASP A 48 -4.87 14.12 7.97
C ASP A 48 -3.51 14.77 8.29
N CYS A 49 -2.49 14.51 7.47
CA CYS A 49 -1.12 15.01 7.64
C CYS A 49 -0.42 14.50 8.92
N GLU A 50 -0.84 13.34 9.45
CA GLU A 50 -0.20 12.70 10.59
C GLU A 50 0.86 11.69 10.16
N ILE A 51 2.01 11.69 10.83
CA ILE A 51 3.05 10.68 10.57
C ILE A 51 2.62 9.36 11.21
N VAL A 52 2.57 8.31 10.38
CA VAL A 52 2.20 6.96 10.80
C VAL A 52 3.34 5.97 10.60
N ARG A 53 3.30 4.87 11.33
CA ARG A 53 4.11 3.69 11.05
C ARG A 53 3.22 2.60 10.45
N LEU A 54 3.70 2.00 9.37
CA LEU A 54 3.02 0.91 8.69
C LEU A 54 3.78 -0.38 8.95
N GLU A 55 3.08 -1.36 9.52
CA GLU A 55 3.67 -2.68 9.83
C GLU A 55 2.84 -3.78 9.17
N PHE A 56 3.52 -4.62 8.39
CA PHE A 56 2.91 -5.81 7.80
C PHE A 56 2.91 -6.92 8.84
N ALA A 57 1.72 -7.38 9.24
CA ALA A 57 1.61 -8.57 10.06
C ALA A 57 2.09 -9.76 9.20
N ALA A 58 3.18 -10.39 9.61
CA ALA A 58 3.66 -11.63 9.00
C ALA A 58 2.52 -12.66 9.04
N GLN A 59 1.98 -13.01 7.88
CA GLN A 59 1.06 -14.12 7.80
C GLN A 59 1.89 -15.39 7.98
N GLY A 60 1.55 -16.18 9.00
CA GLY A 60 2.06 -17.53 9.11
C GLY A 60 1.75 -18.31 7.83
N SER A 61 2.72 -19.15 7.44
CA SER A 61 2.94 -19.78 6.13
C SER A 61 3.44 -18.82 5.06
N ALA A 62 4.71 -19.01 4.70
CA ALA A 62 5.28 -18.52 3.47
C ALA A 62 4.35 -18.93 2.32
N PHE A 63 3.64 -17.98 1.73
CA PHE A 63 3.38 -18.09 0.31
C PHE A 63 4.75 -17.97 -0.34
N GLU A 64 5.26 -19.08 -0.87
CA GLU A 64 6.29 -18.97 -1.90
C GLU A 64 5.64 -18.18 -3.03
N ILE A 65 5.90 -16.87 -3.02
CA ILE A 65 5.68 -16.04 -4.20
C ILE A 65 6.69 -16.60 -5.19
N GLY A 66 6.25 -17.55 -6.01
CA GLY A 66 7.03 -18.01 -7.14
C GLY A 66 7.35 -16.79 -7.99
N ASP A 67 8.60 -16.68 -8.41
CA ASP A 67 9.15 -15.54 -9.16
C ASP A 67 8.23 -15.12 -10.33
N ASP A 68 7.48 -16.08 -10.92
CA ASP A 68 6.46 -15.89 -11.94
C ASP A 68 5.41 -14.80 -11.64
N PHE A 69 4.99 -14.61 -10.37
CA PHE A 69 3.97 -13.61 -10.04
C PHE A 69 4.53 -12.19 -10.04
N LEU A 70 5.76 -12.00 -9.55
CA LEU A 70 6.44 -10.71 -9.57
C LEU A 70 6.80 -10.30 -11.00
N ASP A 71 7.23 -11.26 -11.83
CA ASP A 71 7.50 -11.02 -13.24
C ASP A 71 6.25 -10.62 -14.02
N ALA A 72 5.08 -11.21 -13.72
CA ALA A 72 3.82 -10.85 -14.36
C ALA A 72 3.36 -9.42 -14.03
N VAL A 73 3.54 -8.98 -12.78
CA VAL A 73 3.18 -7.62 -12.34
C VAL A 73 4.15 -6.58 -12.94
N LEU A 74 5.46 -6.85 -12.92
CA LEU A 74 6.47 -5.95 -13.48
C LEU A 74 6.38 -5.86 -15.01
N SER A 75 5.99 -6.96 -15.68
CA SER A 75 5.80 -6.97 -17.14
C SER A 75 4.56 -6.19 -17.58
N ALA A 76 3.52 -6.11 -16.74
CA ALA A 76 2.32 -5.35 -17.04
C ALA A 76 2.58 -3.83 -17.08
N GLU A 77 3.50 -3.33 -16.24
CA GLU A 77 3.84 -1.90 -16.18
C GLU A 77 4.73 -1.46 -17.36
N ALA A 78 5.44 -2.38 -18.01
CA ALA A 78 6.32 -2.06 -19.15
C ALA A 78 5.59 -1.90 -20.50
N SER A 79 4.31 -2.28 -20.61
CA SER A 79 3.58 -2.30 -21.89
C SER A 79 2.65 -1.10 -22.12
N ALA A 80 2.67 -0.07 -21.28
CA ALA A 80 1.86 1.13 -21.49
C ALA A 80 2.42 1.97 -22.66
N GLN A 81 2.08 1.61 -23.90
CA GLN A 81 2.33 2.46 -25.06
C GLN A 81 1.39 3.68 -25.02
N PRO A 82 1.89 4.91 -25.22
CA PRO A 82 1.04 6.08 -25.27
C PRO A 82 0.13 6.01 -26.51
N VAL A 83 -1.18 5.94 -26.29
CA VAL A 83 -2.17 6.04 -27.37
C VAL A 83 -2.10 7.46 -27.94
N ARG A 84 -1.62 7.60 -29.19
CA ARG A 84 -1.75 8.85 -29.95
C ARG A 84 -3.22 9.03 -30.34
N VAL A 85 -3.88 10.01 -29.73
CA VAL A 85 -5.18 10.49 -30.18
C VAL A 85 -4.95 11.43 -31.37
N MET A 86 -5.57 11.12 -32.51
CA MET A 86 -5.60 11.95 -33.73
C MET A 86 -6.82 12.87 -33.70
#